data_AF-A0A0H4X4Y6-F1
#
_entry.id   AF-A0A0H4X4Y6-F1
#
_cell.length_a   1.000
_cell.length_b   1.000
_cell.length_c   1.000
_cell.angle_alpha   90.00
_cell.angle_beta   90.00
_cell.angle_gamma   90.00
#
_symmetry.space_group_name_H-M   'P 1'
#
loop_
_entity.id
_entity.type
_entity.pdbx_description
1 polymer ?
#
loop_
_entity_poly.entity_id
_entity_poly.type
_entity_poly.pdbx_seq_one_letter_code
_entity_poly.pdbx_strand_id
1 'polypeptide(L)'
;MSRLKKSAFTFAVALAAAGCSDPVDKAAKARIFSPEDPPKVVASAQQKLPPEDVADNPQVARRILGMDAAEVTERLGPHRYQATLGYEWTSEASIPVKLTETRTFRAGPGGVSGDFHGVLENSRDQGLEVMRVGGQVFARNRYGPYRQRLRDRGMAERTRAELTGAIRDFDGLFQGRLKLTPEGTVTHEGRTAWRYIVTLAPATEGDASRPLPPSPQAKKGADETTVRRANFFAHRLPRSLDGEVLVDAATSVVLKARLDGRIGVPGEKTSEAAELRMTLEAVLSEVGKDPKLQPPEEFLPDADKPQGIADALDTFGLKRKKGTDAAGSDAPPEPEDEEGT
;
A
#
# COMPACT_ATOMS: atom_id res chain seq x y z
N MET A 1 39.04 54.98 50.39
CA MET A 1 38.38 53.84 51.09
C MET A 1 36.95 54.28 51.38
N SER A 2 35.83 53.61 51.09
CA SER A 2 35.50 52.24 50.74
C SER A 2 34.11 52.27 50.04
N ARG A 3 34.06 52.17 48.71
CA ARG A 3 32.82 51.98 47.91
C ARG A 3 33.05 51.00 46.74
N LEU A 4 33.87 49.98 46.96
CA LEU A 4 34.26 49.03 45.90
C LEU A 4 34.07 47.56 46.27
N LYS A 5 33.41 47.24 47.39
CA LYS A 5 33.29 45.85 47.87
C LYS A 5 31.88 45.24 47.90
N LYS A 6 30.84 45.92 47.40
CA LYS A 6 29.46 45.41 47.44
C LYS A 6 28.82 45.07 46.10
N SER A 7 29.48 45.32 44.97
CA SER A 7 28.89 45.06 43.64
C SER A 7 29.38 43.78 42.97
N ALA A 8 30.35 43.07 43.57
CA ALA A 8 30.94 41.86 42.96
C ALA A 8 30.18 40.57 43.27
N PHE A 9 29.30 40.56 44.29
CA PHE A 9 28.65 39.33 44.74
C PHE A 9 27.28 39.07 44.08
N THR A 10 26.61 40.09 43.55
CA THR A 10 25.29 39.93 42.90
C THR A 10 25.40 39.58 41.41
N PHE A 11 26.56 39.78 40.78
CA PHE A 11 26.79 39.43 39.37
C PHE A 11 27.23 37.97 39.17
N ALA A 12 27.66 37.28 40.22
CA ALA A 12 28.12 35.88 40.14
C ALA A 12 26.98 34.84 40.17
N VAL A 13 25.78 35.21 40.66
CA VAL A 13 24.63 34.29 40.71
C VAL A 13 23.74 34.39 39.46
N ALA A 14 23.75 35.53 38.75
CA ALA A 14 22.99 35.70 37.51
C ALA A 14 23.65 35.07 36.27
N LEU A 15 24.95 34.75 36.32
CA LEU A 15 25.68 34.09 35.23
C LEU A 15 25.70 32.55 35.34
N ALA A 16 25.24 31.97 36.47
CA ALA A 16 25.16 30.52 36.65
C ALA A 16 23.86 29.89 36.12
N ALA A 17 22.86 30.71 35.75
CA ALA A 17 21.61 30.24 35.12
C ALA A 17 21.65 30.29 33.58
N ALA A 18 22.75 30.77 32.97
CA ALA A 18 23.04 30.64 31.55
C ALA A 18 23.82 29.34 31.26
N GLY A 19 23.52 28.27 32.02
CA GLY A 19 24.03 26.94 31.78
C GLY A 19 23.58 26.45 30.41
N CYS A 20 24.55 26.38 29.49
CA CYS A 20 24.58 25.59 28.26
C CYS A 20 23.26 24.90 27.88
N SER A 21 22.31 25.64 27.29
CA SER A 21 21.33 24.98 26.42
C SER A 21 22.11 24.58 25.15
N ASP A 22 22.65 23.37 25.16
CA ASP A 22 23.34 22.80 24.01
C ASP A 22 22.40 22.95 22.79
N PRO A 23 22.82 23.61 21.70
CA PRO A 23 22.01 23.70 20.49
C PRO A 23 21.58 22.32 19.97
N VAL A 24 22.34 21.26 20.28
CA VAL A 24 21.96 19.86 20.00
C VAL A 24 20.80 19.40 20.89
N ASP A 25 20.81 19.70 22.19
CA ASP A 25 19.72 19.35 23.12
C ASP A 25 18.45 20.17 22.82
N LYS A 26 18.60 21.44 22.42
CA LYS A 26 17.47 22.27 21.97
C LYS A 26 16.89 21.79 20.63
N ALA A 27 17.74 21.33 19.70
CA ALA A 27 17.29 20.73 18.45
C ALA A 27 16.67 19.33 18.67
N ALA A 28 17.19 18.54 19.60
CA ALA A 28 16.64 17.25 20.00
C ALA A 28 15.27 17.42 20.67
N LYS A 29 15.14 18.35 21.63
CA LYS A 29 13.86 18.72 22.25
C LYS A 29 12.89 19.28 21.22
N ALA A 30 13.34 20.11 20.27
CA ALA A 30 12.48 20.55 19.17
C ALA A 30 11.99 19.37 18.32
N ARG A 31 12.81 18.35 18.03
CA ARG A 31 12.35 17.14 17.32
C ARG A 31 11.41 16.26 18.16
N ILE A 32 11.65 16.14 19.47
CA ILE A 32 10.85 15.31 20.39
C ILE A 32 9.51 15.97 20.73
N PHE A 33 9.46 17.30 20.79
CA PHE A 33 8.29 18.09 21.19
C PHE A 33 7.68 18.92 20.05
N SER A 34 8.16 18.74 18.80
CA SER A 34 7.41 19.26 17.65
C SER A 34 6.12 18.46 17.54
N PRO A 35 4.99 19.10 17.19
CA PRO A 35 3.80 18.37 16.78
C PRO A 35 4.25 17.35 15.74
N GLU A 36 3.98 16.06 15.97
CA GLU A 36 4.25 15.04 14.97
C GLU A 36 3.63 15.53 13.66
N ASP A 37 4.46 15.64 12.61
CA ASP A 37 3.94 15.96 11.29
C ASP A 37 2.80 14.99 11.00
N PRO A 38 1.65 15.49 10.52
CA PRO A 38 0.51 14.63 10.28
C PRO A 38 0.95 13.47 9.38
N PRO A 39 0.44 12.25 9.59
CA PRO A 39 0.81 11.11 8.75
C PRO A 39 0.76 11.50 7.28
N LYS A 40 1.77 11.12 6.48
CA LYS A 40 1.92 11.58 5.08
C LYS A 40 0.62 11.50 4.27
N VAL A 41 -0.22 10.51 4.55
CA VAL A 41 -1.54 10.31 3.95
C VAL A 41 -2.50 11.48 4.23
N VAL A 42 -2.53 12.00 5.46
CA VAL A 42 -3.36 13.16 5.84
C VAL A 42 -2.90 14.41 5.09
N ALA A 43 -1.58 14.63 4.99
CA ALA A 43 -1.04 15.74 4.20
C ALA A 43 -1.37 15.61 2.71
N SER A 44 -1.26 14.39 2.16
CA SER A 44 -1.66 14.07 0.78
C SER A 44 -3.15 14.29 0.53
N ALA A 45 -4.02 13.95 1.49
CA ALA A 45 -5.46 14.16 1.40
C ALA A 45 -5.86 15.64 1.40
N GLN A 46 -5.08 16.50 2.07
CA GLN A 46 -5.28 17.95 2.08
C GLN A 46 -4.83 18.64 0.79
N GLN A 47 -4.04 17.95 -0.06
CA GLN A 47 -3.63 18.49 -1.34
C GLN A 47 -4.86 18.76 -2.23
N LYS A 48 -5.01 20.01 -2.67
CA LYS A 48 -6.00 20.38 -3.70
C LYS A 48 -5.52 19.88 -5.06
N LEU A 49 -6.36 19.10 -5.71
CA LEU A 49 -6.13 18.57 -7.05
C LEU A 49 -7.27 19.05 -7.93
N PRO A 50 -7.11 20.11 -8.71
CA PRO A 50 -8.20 20.63 -9.56
C PRO A 50 -8.56 19.58 -10.62
N PRO A 51 -9.73 18.92 -10.53
CA PRO A 51 -10.13 17.94 -11.53
C PRO A 51 -10.27 18.59 -12.92
N GLU A 52 -10.71 19.85 -13.01
CA GLU A 52 -10.80 20.60 -14.27
C GLU A 52 -9.48 20.66 -15.05
N ASP A 53 -8.32 20.66 -14.37
CA ASP A 53 -7.00 20.77 -14.99
C ASP A 53 -6.42 19.41 -15.43
N VAL A 54 -7.12 18.30 -15.17
CA VAL A 54 -6.64 16.93 -15.43
C VAL A 54 -6.24 16.71 -16.89
N ALA A 55 -6.98 17.33 -17.82
CA ALA A 55 -6.74 17.19 -19.26
C ALA A 55 -5.41 17.78 -19.69
N ASP A 56 -5.04 18.91 -19.10
CA ASP A 56 -3.90 19.73 -19.49
C ASP A 56 -2.68 19.48 -18.60
N ASN A 57 -2.86 18.77 -17.47
CA ASN A 57 -1.80 18.48 -16.52
C ASN A 57 -1.65 16.97 -16.24
N PRO A 58 -0.72 16.29 -16.95
CA PRO A 58 -0.44 14.86 -16.76
C PRO A 58 0.04 14.48 -15.35
N GLN A 59 0.56 15.44 -14.56
CA GLN A 59 0.95 15.16 -13.17
C GLN A 59 -0.28 15.09 -12.26
N VAL A 60 -1.25 15.97 -12.46
CA VAL A 60 -2.53 15.95 -11.73
C VAL A 60 -3.32 14.69 -12.08
N ALA A 61 -3.41 14.34 -13.37
CA ALA A 61 -4.03 13.10 -13.82
C ALA A 61 -3.43 11.87 -13.12
N ARG A 62 -2.10 11.73 -13.15
CA ARG A 62 -1.40 10.61 -12.48
C ARG A 62 -1.58 10.60 -10.97
N ARG A 63 -1.63 11.78 -10.34
CA ARG A 63 -1.84 11.90 -8.89
C ARG A 63 -3.25 11.46 -8.46
N ILE A 64 -4.26 11.76 -9.28
CA ILE A 64 -5.66 11.34 -9.07
C ILE A 64 -5.80 9.83 -9.31
N LEU A 65 -5.31 9.32 -10.44
CA LEU A 65 -5.38 7.89 -10.77
C LEU A 65 -4.56 7.02 -9.81
N GLY A 66 -3.54 7.59 -9.19
CA GLY A 66 -2.62 6.92 -8.27
C GLY A 66 -2.95 7.07 -6.78
N MET A 67 -4.11 7.64 -6.39
CA MET A 67 -4.47 7.76 -4.98
C MET A 67 -4.50 6.40 -4.28
N ASP A 68 -3.98 6.35 -3.06
CA ASP A 68 -4.02 5.15 -2.22
C ASP A 68 -5.33 5.03 -1.43
N ALA A 69 -5.63 3.82 -0.93
CA ALA A 69 -6.84 3.54 -0.17
C ALA A 69 -7.04 4.46 1.04
N ALA A 70 -5.93 4.78 1.71
CA ALA A 70 -5.99 5.50 2.97
C ALA A 70 -6.34 6.96 2.69
N GLU A 71 -5.71 7.58 1.68
CA GLU A 71 -6.06 8.91 1.20
C GLU A 71 -7.50 8.97 0.70
N VAL A 72 -7.96 7.97 -0.07
CA VAL A 72 -9.36 7.90 -0.51
C VAL A 72 -10.31 7.89 0.70
N THR A 73 -9.97 7.14 1.75
CA THR A 73 -10.74 7.10 2.99
C THR A 73 -10.69 8.43 3.75
N GLU A 74 -9.55 9.10 3.81
CA GLU A 74 -9.44 10.45 4.42
C GLU A 74 -10.29 11.48 3.66
N ARG A 75 -10.35 11.39 2.33
CA ARG A 75 -11.08 12.32 1.48
C ARG A 75 -12.60 12.10 1.48
N LEU A 76 -13.05 10.84 1.49
CA LEU A 76 -14.47 10.47 1.35
C LEU A 76 -15.13 10.03 2.66
N GLY A 77 -14.34 9.64 3.66
CA GLY A 77 -14.83 8.89 4.82
C GLY A 77 -15.10 7.41 4.49
N PRO A 78 -15.92 6.73 5.32
CA PRO A 78 -16.33 5.35 5.10
C PRO A 78 -16.96 5.14 3.72
N HIS A 79 -16.63 4.04 3.05
CA HIS A 79 -17.13 3.75 1.70
C HIS A 79 -16.94 2.27 1.36
N ARG A 80 -17.57 1.85 0.25
CA ARG A 80 -17.38 0.55 -0.37
C ARG A 80 -16.79 0.69 -1.76
N TYR A 81 -15.63 0.09 -1.97
CA TYR A 81 -14.98 -0.09 -3.26
C TYR A 81 -15.22 -1.52 -3.77
N GLN A 82 -15.53 -1.64 -5.05
CA GLN A 82 -15.56 -2.91 -5.76
C GLN A 82 -14.89 -2.75 -7.12
N ALA A 83 -14.03 -3.71 -7.47
CA ALA A 83 -13.43 -3.81 -8.78
C ALA A 83 -13.49 -5.23 -9.34
N THR A 84 -13.79 -5.33 -10.63
CA THR A 84 -13.70 -6.56 -11.41
C THR A 84 -12.63 -6.37 -12.48
N LEU A 85 -11.60 -7.21 -12.46
CA LEU A 85 -10.52 -7.23 -13.43
C LEU A 85 -10.65 -8.47 -14.31
N GLY A 86 -10.54 -8.28 -15.62
CA GLY A 86 -10.47 -9.36 -16.59
C GLY A 86 -9.10 -9.35 -17.25
N TYR A 87 -8.51 -10.54 -17.37
CA TYR A 87 -7.25 -10.78 -18.07
C TYR A 87 -7.48 -11.88 -19.09
N GLU A 88 -7.14 -11.62 -20.34
CA GLU A 88 -7.16 -12.60 -21.41
C GLU A 88 -5.82 -12.56 -22.14
N TRP A 89 -5.07 -13.67 -22.03
CA TRP A 89 -3.80 -13.86 -22.72
C TRP A 89 -4.02 -14.71 -23.96
N THR A 90 -3.62 -14.19 -25.12
CA THR A 90 -3.67 -14.88 -26.41
C THR A 90 -2.27 -14.96 -27.02
N SER A 91 -1.98 -16.07 -27.68
CA SER A 91 -0.78 -16.23 -28.51
C SER A 91 -1.12 -17.17 -29.66
N GLU A 92 -0.39 -17.07 -30.78
CA GLU A 92 -0.62 -17.96 -31.93
C GLU A 92 -0.40 -19.44 -31.58
N ALA A 93 0.48 -19.71 -30.61
CA ALA A 93 0.91 -21.05 -30.24
C ALA A 93 0.06 -21.70 -29.14
N SER A 94 -0.91 -21.00 -28.54
CA SER A 94 -1.63 -21.51 -27.36
C SER A 94 -3.11 -21.15 -27.33
N ILE A 95 -3.90 -22.01 -26.69
CA ILE A 95 -5.29 -21.70 -26.34
C ILE A 95 -5.33 -20.45 -25.44
N PRO A 96 -6.27 -19.51 -25.66
CA PRO A 96 -6.42 -18.33 -24.80
C PRO A 96 -6.60 -18.70 -23.33
N VAL A 97 -5.85 -18.02 -22.46
CA VAL A 97 -5.95 -18.18 -21.00
C VAL A 97 -6.69 -16.98 -20.43
N LYS A 98 -7.78 -17.24 -19.70
CA LYS A 98 -8.59 -16.22 -19.05
C LYS A 98 -8.50 -16.32 -17.54
N LEU A 99 -8.45 -15.15 -16.89
CA LEU A 99 -8.54 -14.98 -15.45
C LEU A 99 -9.45 -13.77 -15.17
N THR A 100 -10.38 -13.94 -14.25
CA THR A 100 -11.19 -12.83 -13.73
C THR A 100 -10.94 -12.73 -12.24
N GLU A 101 -10.75 -11.52 -11.75
CA GLU A 101 -10.48 -11.21 -10.36
C GLU A 101 -11.51 -10.19 -9.86
N THR A 102 -12.05 -10.43 -8.67
CA THR A 102 -12.95 -9.50 -7.99
C THR A 102 -12.30 -9.05 -6.69
N ARG A 103 -12.18 -7.73 -6.54
CA ARG A 103 -11.68 -7.06 -5.34
C ARG A 103 -12.85 -6.32 -4.71
N THR A 104 -13.08 -6.54 -3.42
CA THR A 104 -14.00 -5.71 -2.64
C THR A 104 -13.27 -5.17 -1.43
N PHE A 105 -13.59 -3.93 -1.07
CA PHE A 105 -13.02 -3.26 0.07
C PHE A 105 -14.07 -2.36 0.70
N ARG A 106 -14.36 -2.58 1.97
CA ARG A 106 -15.22 -1.72 2.79
C ARG A 106 -14.35 -0.99 3.80
N ALA A 107 -14.29 0.33 3.69
CA ALA A 107 -13.62 1.20 4.64
C ALA A 107 -14.58 1.57 5.78
N GLY A 108 -14.16 1.34 7.01
CA GLY A 108 -14.76 1.91 8.21
C GLY A 108 -14.22 3.32 8.51
N PRO A 109 -14.66 3.92 9.63
CA PRO A 109 -14.11 5.20 10.09
C PRO A 109 -12.64 5.06 10.54
N GLY A 110 -11.93 6.19 10.59
CA GLY A 110 -10.56 6.25 11.13
C GLY A 110 -9.43 6.22 10.09
N GLY A 111 -9.75 6.35 8.80
CA GLY A 111 -8.75 6.64 7.77
C GLY A 111 -7.67 5.57 7.63
N VAL A 112 -6.39 5.96 7.68
CA VAL A 112 -5.23 5.06 7.55
C VAL A 112 -5.29 3.90 8.54
N SER A 113 -5.58 4.18 9.80
CA SER A 113 -5.62 3.16 10.87
C SER A 113 -7.01 2.59 11.08
N GLY A 114 -7.98 3.05 10.28
CA GLY A 114 -9.38 2.69 10.38
C GLY A 114 -9.64 1.21 10.09
N ASP A 115 -10.80 0.78 10.57
CA ASP A 115 -11.29 -0.56 10.34
C ASP A 115 -11.55 -0.77 8.84
N PHE A 116 -11.34 -1.98 8.35
CA PHE A 116 -11.70 -2.33 6.99
C PHE A 116 -11.98 -3.81 6.85
N HIS A 117 -12.70 -4.14 5.79
CA HIS A 117 -12.92 -5.51 5.34
C HIS A 117 -12.64 -5.61 3.85
N GLY A 118 -11.73 -6.50 3.50
CA GLY A 118 -11.22 -6.68 2.15
C GLY A 118 -11.36 -8.12 1.69
N VAL A 119 -11.84 -8.32 0.47
CA VAL A 119 -11.99 -9.65 -0.15
C VAL A 119 -11.42 -9.62 -1.56
N LEU A 120 -10.52 -10.55 -1.84
CA LEU A 120 -9.95 -10.81 -3.15
C LEU A 120 -10.34 -12.23 -3.57
N GLU A 121 -10.95 -12.40 -4.74
CA GLU A 121 -11.27 -13.71 -5.31
C GLU A 121 -11.00 -13.76 -6.81
N ASN A 122 -10.78 -14.95 -7.36
CA ASN A 122 -10.64 -15.12 -8.80
C ASN A 122 -11.43 -16.32 -9.36
N SER A 123 -11.49 -16.40 -10.69
CA SER A 123 -12.18 -17.45 -11.44
C SER A 123 -11.51 -18.83 -11.40
N ARG A 124 -10.51 -19.01 -10.54
CA ARG A 124 -9.75 -20.26 -10.33
C ARG A 124 -9.83 -20.75 -8.89
N ASP A 125 -10.91 -20.40 -8.19
CA ASP A 125 -11.20 -20.80 -6.80
C ASP A 125 -10.12 -20.39 -5.79
N GLN A 126 -9.35 -19.35 -6.10
CA GLN A 126 -8.44 -18.73 -5.16
C GLN A 126 -9.04 -17.46 -4.59
N GLY A 127 -8.65 -17.14 -3.35
CA GLY A 127 -9.06 -15.91 -2.72
C GLY A 127 -8.44 -15.73 -1.34
N LEU A 128 -8.42 -14.47 -0.92
CA LEU A 128 -7.90 -13.99 0.34
C LEU A 128 -8.92 -13.00 0.90
N GLU A 129 -9.20 -13.14 2.19
CA GLU A 129 -10.05 -12.21 2.91
C GLU A 129 -9.30 -11.71 4.14
N VAL A 130 -9.26 -10.39 4.29
CA VAL A 130 -8.54 -9.70 5.36
C VAL A 130 -9.46 -8.66 5.97
N MET A 131 -9.47 -8.63 7.30
CA MET A 131 -10.27 -7.69 8.06
C MET A 131 -9.39 -7.06 9.14
N ARG A 132 -9.52 -5.75 9.31
CA ARG A 132 -9.03 -5.04 10.49
C ARG A 132 -10.22 -4.47 11.22
N VAL A 133 -10.40 -4.86 12.48
CA VAL A 133 -11.46 -4.31 13.35
C VAL A 133 -10.88 -4.08 14.74
N GLY A 134 -11.04 -2.86 15.26
CA GLY A 134 -10.53 -2.48 16.58
C GLY A 134 -9.01 -2.66 16.71
N GLY A 135 -8.25 -2.41 15.63
CA GLY A 135 -6.80 -2.59 15.58
C GLY A 135 -6.32 -4.04 15.48
N GLN A 136 -7.22 -5.03 15.54
CA GLN A 136 -6.89 -6.44 15.36
C GLN A 136 -7.04 -6.84 13.88
N VAL A 137 -6.10 -7.64 13.39
CA VAL A 137 -6.12 -8.13 12.01
C VAL A 137 -6.52 -9.60 11.97
N PHE A 138 -7.45 -9.93 11.10
CA PHE A 138 -7.91 -11.29 10.82
C PHE A 138 -7.73 -11.58 9.35
N ALA A 139 -7.31 -12.79 9.02
CA ALA A 139 -7.18 -13.21 7.64
C ALA A 139 -7.55 -14.68 7.43
N ARG A 140 -8.13 -14.98 6.26
CA ARG A 140 -8.35 -16.35 5.80
C ARG A 140 -8.11 -16.46 4.30
N ASN A 141 -7.76 -17.67 3.88
CA ASN A 141 -7.94 -18.06 2.49
C ASN A 141 -9.42 -18.35 2.25
N ARG A 142 -9.87 -18.36 0.99
CA ARG A 142 -11.26 -18.56 0.57
C ARG A 142 -12.05 -19.63 1.35
N TYR A 143 -11.45 -20.80 1.59
CA TYR A 143 -12.09 -21.94 2.27
C TYR A 143 -11.53 -22.23 3.67
N GLY A 144 -10.63 -21.38 4.18
CA GLY A 144 -10.01 -21.56 5.49
C GLY A 144 -10.75 -20.83 6.62
N PRO A 145 -10.53 -21.21 7.89
CA PRO A 145 -11.01 -20.42 9.01
C PRO A 145 -10.24 -19.09 9.10
N TYR A 146 -10.87 -18.08 9.69
CA TYR A 146 -10.18 -16.88 10.10
C TYR A 146 -9.07 -17.20 11.09
N ARG A 147 -7.94 -16.53 10.92
CA ARG A 147 -6.84 -16.52 11.88
C ARG A 147 -6.59 -15.09 12.31
N GLN A 148 -6.56 -14.86 13.61
CA GLN A 148 -6.07 -13.61 14.16
C GLN A 148 -4.57 -13.49 13.88
N ARG A 149 -4.12 -12.27 13.61
CA ARG A 149 -2.73 -11.92 13.35
C ARG A 149 -2.33 -10.82 14.31
N LEU A 150 -1.87 -11.20 15.50
CA LEU A 150 -1.44 -10.24 16.54
C LEU A 150 -0.18 -9.49 16.09
N ARG A 151 0.69 -10.16 15.33
CA ARG A 151 1.93 -9.58 14.79
C ARG A 151 1.78 -9.28 13.30
N ASP A 152 0.85 -8.38 12.96
CA ASP A 152 0.70 -7.93 11.57
C ASP A 152 1.93 -7.13 11.11
N ARG A 153 2.80 -7.75 10.32
CA ARG A 153 3.97 -7.10 9.69
C ARG A 153 3.57 -6.36 8.41
N GLY A 154 2.53 -5.53 8.50
CA GLY A 154 1.97 -4.74 7.40
C GLY A 154 1.26 -5.55 6.31
N MET A 155 0.78 -6.76 6.61
CA MET A 155 -0.03 -7.54 5.68
C MET A 155 -1.36 -6.82 5.41
N ALA A 156 -2.02 -6.30 6.45
CA ALA A 156 -3.28 -5.59 6.26
C ALA A 156 -3.11 -4.35 5.35
N GLU A 157 -2.02 -3.59 5.50
CA GLU A 157 -1.72 -2.45 4.62
C GLU A 157 -1.42 -2.87 3.17
N ARG A 158 -0.64 -3.94 2.99
CA ARG A 158 -0.36 -4.48 1.65
C ARG A 158 -1.62 -4.96 0.96
N THR A 159 -2.46 -5.72 1.67
CA THR A 159 -3.72 -6.22 1.11
C THR A 159 -4.70 -5.08 0.83
N ARG A 160 -4.78 -4.08 1.70
CA ARG A 160 -5.55 -2.86 1.43
C ARG A 160 -5.09 -2.18 0.14
N ALA A 161 -3.78 -1.98 -0.03
CA ALA A 161 -3.21 -1.37 -1.22
C ALA A 161 -3.42 -2.22 -2.49
N GLU A 162 -3.42 -3.55 -2.37
CA GLU A 162 -3.70 -4.47 -3.47
C GLU A 162 -5.18 -4.41 -3.87
N LEU A 163 -6.09 -4.45 -2.91
CA LEU A 163 -7.54 -4.45 -3.15
C LEU A 163 -8.02 -3.18 -3.86
N THR A 164 -7.46 -2.02 -3.54
CA THR A 164 -7.87 -0.74 -4.12
C THR A 164 -6.95 -0.26 -5.25
N GLY A 165 -5.84 -0.96 -5.50
CA GLY A 165 -4.79 -0.54 -6.42
C GLY A 165 -5.09 -0.72 -7.91
N ALA A 166 -6.26 -1.26 -8.27
CA ALA A 166 -6.56 -1.73 -9.62
C ALA A 166 -6.33 -0.66 -10.72
N ILE A 167 -6.77 0.58 -10.50
CA ILE A 167 -6.60 1.68 -11.46
C ILE A 167 -5.11 2.03 -11.63
N ARG A 168 -4.38 2.12 -10.52
CA ARG A 168 -2.94 2.40 -10.53
C ARG A 168 -2.14 1.28 -11.20
N ASP A 169 -2.51 0.03 -10.95
CA ASP A 169 -1.88 -1.13 -11.57
C ASP A 169 -2.13 -1.12 -13.09
N PHE A 170 -3.35 -0.77 -13.51
CA PHE A 170 -3.72 -0.57 -14.91
C PHE A 170 -2.86 0.55 -15.53
N ASP A 171 -2.81 1.73 -14.92
CA ASP A 171 -1.98 2.85 -15.39
C ASP A 171 -0.50 2.47 -15.52
N GLY A 172 0.04 1.77 -14.51
CA GLY A 172 1.41 1.26 -14.52
C GLY A 172 1.67 0.32 -15.69
N LEU A 173 0.78 -0.63 -15.97
CA LEU A 173 0.90 -1.54 -17.11
C LEU A 173 0.79 -0.81 -18.47
N PHE A 174 0.05 0.29 -18.53
CA PHE A 174 -0.03 1.17 -19.70
C PHE A 174 1.06 2.26 -19.71
N GLN A 175 2.10 2.13 -18.88
CA GLN A 175 3.27 3.03 -18.83
C GLN A 175 2.90 4.48 -18.47
N GLY A 176 1.82 4.71 -17.73
CA GLY A 176 1.36 6.05 -17.38
C GLY A 176 0.69 6.80 -18.55
N ARG A 177 0.29 6.08 -19.61
CA ARG A 177 -0.24 6.65 -20.85
C ARG A 177 -1.78 6.73 -20.88
N LEU A 178 -2.43 6.72 -19.72
CA LEU A 178 -3.85 7.01 -19.59
C LEU A 178 -4.07 8.50 -19.86
N LYS A 179 -4.60 8.84 -21.04
CA LYS A 179 -4.99 10.20 -21.38
C LYS A 179 -6.45 10.41 -21.01
N LEU A 180 -6.73 11.42 -20.20
CA LEU A 180 -8.07 11.80 -19.77
C LEU A 180 -8.53 13.02 -20.58
N THR A 181 -9.68 12.90 -21.24
CA THR A 181 -10.31 14.01 -21.98
C THR A 181 -11.66 14.32 -21.34
N PRO A 182 -11.91 15.56 -20.89
CA PRO A 182 -13.13 15.89 -20.15
C PRO A 182 -14.36 15.84 -21.06
N GLU A 183 -15.46 15.29 -20.54
CA GLU A 183 -16.76 15.14 -21.21
C GLU A 183 -17.89 15.79 -20.37
N GLY A 184 -17.53 16.79 -19.55
CA GLY A 184 -18.46 17.50 -18.67
C GLY A 184 -18.65 16.84 -17.31
N THR A 185 -19.71 17.25 -16.60
CA THR A 185 -20.01 16.80 -15.24
C THR A 185 -21.30 16.01 -15.17
N VAL A 186 -21.37 15.08 -14.21
CA VAL A 186 -22.50 14.19 -13.98
C VAL A 186 -22.72 13.97 -12.48
N THR A 187 -23.89 13.47 -12.10
CA THR A 187 -24.18 13.09 -10.71
C THR A 187 -23.93 11.60 -10.50
N HIS A 188 -23.21 11.24 -9.45
CA HIS A 188 -22.95 9.85 -9.03
C HIS A 188 -22.98 9.75 -7.50
N GLU A 189 -23.76 8.82 -6.94
CA GLU A 189 -23.97 8.69 -5.48
C GLU A 189 -24.37 10.03 -4.80
N GLY A 190 -25.14 10.88 -5.50
CA GLY A 190 -25.54 12.21 -5.01
C GLY A 190 -24.44 13.27 -5.04
N ARG A 191 -23.29 12.99 -5.65
CA ARG A 191 -22.14 13.88 -5.76
C ARG A 191 -21.93 14.34 -7.20
N THR A 192 -21.42 15.55 -7.38
CA THR A 192 -20.99 16.03 -8.71
C THR A 192 -19.63 15.42 -9.04
N ALA A 193 -19.53 14.79 -10.21
CA ALA A 193 -18.31 14.18 -10.71
C ALA A 193 -18.01 14.67 -12.12
N TRP A 194 -16.74 14.92 -12.41
CA TRP A 194 -16.24 15.12 -13.76
C TRP A 194 -16.15 13.78 -14.48
N ARG A 195 -16.71 13.71 -15.68
CA ARG A 195 -16.58 12.57 -16.57
C ARG A 195 -15.40 12.80 -17.51
N TYR A 196 -14.53 11.80 -17.61
CA TYR A 196 -13.45 11.78 -18.59
C TYR A 196 -13.56 10.54 -19.47
N ILE A 197 -13.37 10.74 -20.77
CA ILE A 197 -13.05 9.67 -21.70
C ILE A 197 -11.57 9.34 -21.57
N VAL A 198 -11.27 8.05 -21.44
CA VAL A 198 -9.89 7.54 -21.37
C VAL A 198 -9.47 7.04 -22.74
N THR A 199 -8.30 7.48 -23.19
CA THR A 199 -7.66 7.00 -24.41
C THR A 199 -6.17 6.72 -24.18
N LEU A 200 -5.54 5.99 -25.10
CA LEU A 200 -4.09 5.77 -25.06
C LEU A 200 -3.34 7.01 -25.55
N ALA A 201 -2.55 7.65 -24.68
CA ALA A 201 -1.63 8.72 -25.07
C ALA A 201 -0.54 8.20 -26.03
N PRO A 202 0.03 9.02 -26.93
CA PRO A 202 1.20 8.62 -27.72
C PRO A 202 2.39 8.28 -26.81
N ALA A 203 3.30 7.43 -27.31
CA ALA A 203 4.53 7.11 -26.58
C ALA A 203 5.50 8.31 -26.61
N THR A 204 6.16 8.58 -25.50
CA THR A 204 7.20 9.61 -25.36
C THR A 204 8.53 8.98 -24.93
N GLU A 205 9.65 9.66 -25.18
CA GLU A 205 10.99 9.17 -24.80
C GLU A 205 11.15 8.94 -23.28
N GLY A 206 10.28 9.55 -22.46
CA GLY A 206 10.22 9.37 -21.01
C GLY A 206 9.35 8.21 -20.53
N ASP A 207 8.65 7.49 -21.41
CA ASP A 207 7.71 6.42 -21.05
C ASP A 207 8.40 5.08 -20.71
N ALA A 208 9.72 5.11 -20.48
CA ALA A 208 10.46 3.95 -20.02
C ALA A 208 9.80 3.41 -18.74
N SER A 209 9.47 2.12 -18.76
CA SER A 209 8.81 1.50 -17.62
C SER A 209 9.67 1.68 -16.36
N ARG A 210 9.10 2.31 -15.33
CA ARG A 210 9.75 2.41 -14.00
C ARG A 210 10.25 1.02 -13.60
N PRO A 211 11.48 0.85 -13.10
CA PRO A 211 11.95 -0.48 -12.73
C PRO A 211 11.04 -1.10 -11.67
N LEU A 212 10.78 -2.40 -11.80
CA LEU A 212 10.10 -3.15 -10.77
C LEU A 212 10.91 -3.07 -9.46
N PRO A 213 10.26 -3.12 -8.29
CA PRO A 213 10.97 -3.26 -7.03
C PRO A 213 11.93 -4.46 -7.09
N PRO A 214 13.14 -4.34 -6.48
CA PRO A 214 14.09 -5.44 -6.50
C PRO A 214 13.49 -6.67 -5.80
N SER A 215 13.43 -7.79 -6.52
CA SER A 215 13.07 -9.08 -5.93
C SER A 215 14.30 -9.69 -5.27
N PRO A 216 14.18 -10.30 -4.07
CA PRO A 216 15.24 -11.10 -3.51
C PRO A 216 15.69 -12.16 -4.52
N GLN A 217 16.97 -12.16 -4.89
CA GLN A 217 17.52 -13.14 -5.82
C GLN A 217 17.97 -14.37 -5.05
N ALA A 218 17.64 -15.56 -5.55
CA ALA A 218 18.24 -16.79 -5.04
C ALA A 218 19.74 -16.79 -5.38
N LYS A 219 20.54 -17.59 -4.65
CA LYS A 219 22.00 -17.69 -4.87
C LYS A 219 22.39 -18.06 -6.31
N LYS A 220 21.47 -18.64 -7.09
CA LYS A 220 21.65 -19.06 -8.49
C LYS A 220 21.02 -18.09 -9.51
N GLY A 221 20.66 -16.87 -9.07
CA GLY A 221 19.95 -15.89 -9.90
C GLY A 221 18.43 -16.05 -9.83
N ALA A 222 17.72 -15.30 -10.68
CA ALA A 222 16.27 -15.37 -10.81
C ALA A 222 15.84 -16.65 -11.52
N ASP A 223 14.77 -17.29 -11.07
CA ASP A 223 14.15 -18.40 -11.77
C ASP A 223 13.51 -17.94 -13.10
N GLU A 224 13.24 -18.90 -13.99
CA GLU A 224 12.70 -18.62 -15.32
C GLU A 224 11.37 -17.83 -15.30
N THR A 225 10.50 -18.10 -14.31
CA THR A 225 9.22 -17.40 -14.21
C THR A 225 9.43 -15.94 -13.82
N THR A 226 10.36 -15.68 -12.90
CA THR A 226 10.74 -14.31 -12.51
C THR A 226 11.35 -13.56 -13.69
N VAL A 227 12.22 -14.19 -14.48
CA VAL A 227 12.78 -13.59 -15.71
C VAL A 227 11.68 -13.26 -16.72
N ARG A 228 10.73 -14.18 -16.97
CA ARG A 228 9.59 -13.92 -17.87
C ARG A 228 8.73 -12.73 -17.43
N ARG A 229 8.46 -12.60 -16.13
CA ARG A 229 7.71 -11.44 -15.58
C ARG A 229 8.46 -10.13 -15.77
N ALA A 230 9.77 -10.13 -15.50
CA ALA A 230 10.61 -8.96 -15.70
C ALA A 230 10.66 -8.55 -17.18
N ASN A 231 10.80 -9.51 -18.09
CA ASN A 231 10.80 -9.28 -19.53
C ASN A 231 9.45 -8.78 -20.05
N PHE A 232 8.34 -9.38 -19.61
CA PHE A 232 7.00 -8.88 -19.90
C PHE A 232 6.89 -7.41 -19.50
N PHE A 233 7.29 -7.09 -18.27
CA PHE A 233 7.22 -5.71 -17.81
C PHE A 233 8.16 -4.81 -18.64
N ALA A 234 9.42 -5.16 -18.85
CA ALA A 234 10.34 -4.32 -19.61
C ALA A 234 9.90 -4.05 -21.06
N HIS A 235 9.28 -5.03 -21.73
CA HIS A 235 9.07 -5.01 -23.17
C HIS A 235 7.60 -4.94 -23.61
N ARG A 236 6.65 -4.85 -22.68
CA ARG A 236 5.23 -4.66 -23.00
C ARG A 236 5.01 -3.43 -23.89
N LEU A 237 4.09 -3.55 -24.84
CA LEU A 237 3.73 -2.50 -25.79
C LEU A 237 2.23 -2.21 -25.71
N PRO A 238 1.79 -1.18 -24.96
CA PRO A 238 0.40 -0.72 -24.99
C PRO A 238 -0.04 -0.40 -26.42
N ARG A 239 -1.15 -1.01 -26.88
CA ARG A 239 -1.65 -0.91 -28.26
C ARG A 239 -2.93 -0.08 -28.37
N SER A 240 -3.88 -0.35 -27.48
CA SER A 240 -5.14 0.38 -27.41
C SER A 240 -5.59 0.51 -25.97
N LEU A 241 -6.31 1.59 -25.70
CA LEU A 241 -6.95 1.83 -24.42
C LEU A 241 -8.14 2.73 -24.65
N ASP A 242 -9.30 2.29 -24.18
CA ASP A 242 -10.55 3.02 -24.27
C ASP A 242 -11.34 2.86 -22.97
N GLY A 243 -12.07 3.89 -22.56
CA GLY A 243 -12.86 3.82 -21.34
C GLY A 243 -13.42 5.13 -20.84
N GLU A 244 -13.93 5.08 -19.61
CA GLU A 244 -14.42 6.23 -18.86
C GLU A 244 -13.91 6.21 -17.41
N VAL A 245 -13.69 7.40 -16.87
CA VAL A 245 -13.41 7.61 -15.44
C VAL A 245 -14.28 8.76 -14.93
N LEU A 246 -14.88 8.56 -13.75
CA LEU A 246 -15.60 9.60 -13.03
C LEU A 246 -14.77 10.06 -11.84
N VAL A 247 -14.45 11.34 -11.77
CA VAL A 247 -13.66 11.94 -10.69
C VAL A 247 -14.55 12.89 -9.88
N ASP A 248 -14.61 12.71 -8.57
CA ASP A 248 -15.38 13.57 -7.69
C ASP A 248 -14.92 15.03 -7.78
N ALA A 249 -15.84 15.96 -7.99
CA ALA A 249 -15.50 17.37 -8.17
C ALA A 249 -14.97 18.02 -6.88
N ALA A 250 -15.37 17.53 -5.70
CA ALA A 250 -14.98 18.12 -4.42
C ALA A 250 -13.68 17.54 -3.86
N THR A 251 -13.44 16.25 -4.07
CA THR A 251 -12.35 15.50 -3.42
C THR A 251 -11.32 14.96 -4.40
N SER A 252 -11.60 14.99 -5.70
CA SER A 252 -10.73 14.49 -6.77
C SER A 252 -10.49 12.99 -6.71
N VAL A 253 -11.31 12.24 -5.95
CA VAL A 253 -11.25 10.79 -5.88
C VAL A 253 -11.94 10.19 -7.11
N VAL A 254 -11.35 9.14 -7.67
CA VAL A 254 -12.00 8.35 -8.73
C VAL A 254 -13.17 7.56 -8.15
N LEU A 255 -14.39 7.96 -8.50
CA LEU A 255 -15.63 7.31 -8.05
C LEU A 255 -15.97 6.08 -8.89
N LYS A 256 -15.64 6.10 -10.18
CA LYS A 256 -15.91 5.00 -11.10
C LYS A 256 -14.85 4.95 -12.18
N ALA A 257 -14.45 3.76 -12.60
CA ALA A 257 -13.61 3.55 -13.77
C ALA A 257 -14.13 2.35 -14.58
N ARG A 258 -14.18 2.49 -15.89
CA ARG A 258 -14.41 1.39 -16.83
C ARG A 258 -13.37 1.47 -17.94
N LEU A 259 -12.45 0.52 -17.99
CA LEU A 259 -11.33 0.50 -18.93
C LEU A 259 -11.29 -0.81 -19.72
N ASP A 260 -10.96 -0.74 -21.00
CA ASP A 260 -10.61 -1.89 -21.85
C ASP A 260 -9.32 -1.53 -22.59
N GLY A 261 -8.29 -2.37 -22.44
CA GLY A 261 -6.99 -2.10 -23.00
C GLY A 261 -6.30 -3.36 -23.52
N ARG A 262 -5.41 -3.17 -24.49
CA ARG A 262 -4.62 -4.24 -25.11
C ARG A 262 -3.14 -3.92 -25.04
N ILE A 263 -2.36 -4.94 -24.69
CA ILE A 263 -0.91 -4.88 -24.57
C ILE A 263 -0.32 -5.98 -25.44
N GLY A 264 0.50 -5.60 -26.42
CA GLY A 264 1.32 -6.53 -27.17
C GLY A 264 2.56 -6.92 -26.39
N VAL A 265 2.96 -8.18 -26.49
CA VAL A 265 4.19 -8.70 -25.87
C VAL A 265 5.07 -9.28 -26.98
N PRO A 266 6.22 -8.66 -27.27
CA PRO A 266 7.13 -9.15 -28.29
C PRO A 266 7.74 -10.48 -27.85
N GLY A 267 7.95 -11.39 -28.81
CA GLY A 267 8.69 -12.62 -28.60
C GLY A 267 10.16 -12.46 -29.01
N GLU A 268 10.96 -13.49 -28.76
CA GLU A 268 12.39 -13.49 -29.10
C GLU A 268 12.67 -13.33 -30.60
N LYS A 269 11.72 -13.71 -31.47
CA LYS A 269 11.89 -13.74 -32.94
C LYS A 269 10.89 -12.90 -33.71
N THR A 270 9.83 -12.42 -33.07
CA THR A 270 8.75 -11.65 -33.72
C THR A 270 8.30 -10.52 -32.81
N SER A 271 7.97 -9.37 -33.40
CA SER A 271 7.48 -8.20 -32.65
C SER A 271 6.10 -8.40 -31.99
N GLU A 272 5.40 -9.49 -32.33
CA GLU A 272 4.02 -9.77 -31.89
C GLU A 272 3.83 -11.26 -31.58
N ALA A 273 4.34 -11.72 -30.42
CA ALA A 273 4.22 -13.13 -30.05
C ALA A 273 3.00 -13.44 -29.19
N ALA A 274 2.50 -12.47 -28.43
CA ALA A 274 1.32 -12.61 -27.59
C ALA A 274 0.63 -11.26 -27.35
N GLU A 275 -0.65 -11.32 -26.98
CA GLU A 275 -1.44 -10.17 -26.55
C GLU A 275 -2.07 -10.43 -25.18
N LEU A 276 -2.04 -9.42 -24.33
CA LEU A 276 -2.82 -9.34 -23.09
C LEU A 276 -3.93 -8.31 -23.28
N ARG A 277 -5.19 -8.77 -23.24
CA ARG A 277 -6.35 -7.90 -23.06
C ARG A 277 -6.66 -7.76 -21.58
N MET A 278 -6.86 -6.54 -21.14
CA MET A 278 -7.24 -6.19 -19.77
C MET A 278 -8.54 -5.41 -19.75
N THR A 279 -9.45 -5.80 -18.88
CA THR A 279 -10.68 -5.03 -18.61
C THR A 279 -10.74 -4.69 -17.13
N LEU A 280 -11.18 -3.47 -16.80
CA LEU A 280 -11.42 -3.02 -15.43
C LEU A 280 -12.81 -2.41 -15.34
N GLU A 281 -13.58 -2.84 -14.36
CA GLU A 281 -14.76 -2.11 -13.88
C GLU A 281 -14.58 -1.88 -12.38
N ALA A 282 -14.45 -0.62 -11.96
CA ALA A 282 -14.31 -0.23 -10.57
C ALA A 282 -15.35 0.82 -10.19
N VAL A 283 -15.89 0.72 -8.99
CA VAL A 283 -16.91 1.64 -8.47
C VAL A 283 -16.78 1.84 -6.97
N LEU A 284 -16.95 3.09 -6.52
CA LEU A 284 -17.17 3.49 -5.15
C LEU A 284 -18.66 3.69 -4.90
N SER A 285 -19.12 3.21 -3.76
CA SER A 285 -20.51 3.25 -3.32
C SER A 285 -20.57 3.41 -1.81
N GLU A 286 -21.75 3.67 -1.25
CA GLU A 286 -21.93 3.77 0.20
C GLU A 286 -21.06 4.88 0.84
N VAL A 287 -20.74 5.93 0.08
CA VAL A 287 -19.87 7.02 0.53
C VAL A 287 -20.47 7.72 1.75
N GLY A 288 -19.66 7.86 2.80
CA GLY A 288 -20.03 8.43 4.10
C GLY A 288 -20.85 7.50 5.00
N LYS A 289 -21.14 6.25 4.58
CA LYS A 289 -21.94 5.31 5.38
C LYS A 289 -21.02 4.38 6.17
N ASP A 290 -21.12 4.45 7.50
CA ASP A 290 -20.35 3.57 8.38
C ASP A 290 -20.84 2.10 8.24
N PRO A 291 -19.98 1.17 7.80
CA PRO A 291 -20.32 -0.24 7.68
C PRO A 291 -20.49 -0.97 9.02
N LYS A 292 -20.10 -0.35 10.16
CA LYS A 292 -20.16 -0.94 11.51
C LYS A 292 -19.49 -2.33 11.58
N LEU A 293 -18.31 -2.44 10.99
CA LEU A 293 -17.56 -3.70 10.91
C LEU A 293 -17.38 -4.32 12.30
N GLN A 294 -17.56 -5.64 12.37
CA GLN A 294 -17.35 -6.45 13.57
C GLN A 294 -16.27 -7.48 13.29
N PRO A 295 -15.51 -7.91 14.32
CA PRO A 295 -14.61 -9.06 14.18
C PRO A 295 -15.38 -10.30 13.71
N PRO A 296 -14.70 -11.27 13.06
CA PRO A 296 -15.34 -12.52 12.70
C PRO A 296 -15.84 -13.26 13.95
N GLU A 297 -17.02 -13.86 13.87
CA GLU A 297 -17.62 -14.61 15.00
C GLU A 297 -16.75 -15.80 15.41
N GLU A 298 -16.14 -16.48 14.44
CA GLU A 298 -15.23 -17.61 14.64
C GLU A 298 -13.86 -17.30 14.06
N PHE A 299 -12.82 -17.40 14.88
CA PHE A 299 -11.43 -17.32 14.43
C PHE A 299 -10.50 -18.15 15.32
N LEU A 300 -9.38 -18.59 14.73
CA LEU A 300 -8.28 -19.19 15.47
C LEU A 300 -7.36 -18.07 15.99
N PRO A 301 -7.08 -18.02 17.31
CA PRO A 301 -6.17 -17.01 17.86
C PRO A 301 -4.75 -17.22 17.32
N ASP A 302 -3.98 -16.12 17.23
CA ASP A 302 -2.56 -16.19 16.87
C ASP A 302 -1.81 -16.83 18.05
N ALA A 303 -1.63 -18.15 18.01
CA ALA A 303 -0.85 -18.85 19.02
C ALA A 303 0.60 -18.40 18.91
N ASP A 304 1.19 -17.97 20.02
CA ASP A 304 2.63 -17.72 20.06
C ASP A 304 3.37 -18.99 19.61
N LYS A 305 4.37 -18.81 18.74
CA LYS A 305 5.27 -19.92 18.44
C LYS A 305 5.89 -20.38 19.76
N PRO A 306 5.95 -21.70 20.04
CA PRO A 306 6.59 -22.20 21.24
C PRO A 306 8.01 -21.62 21.35
N GLN A 307 8.40 -21.15 22.54
CA GLN A 307 9.69 -20.53 22.73
C GLN A 307 10.80 -21.59 22.69
N GLY A 308 11.50 -21.66 21.56
CA GLY A 308 12.63 -22.55 21.37
C GLY A 308 12.29 -23.83 20.61
N ILE A 309 13.36 -24.48 20.11
CA ILE A 309 13.26 -25.68 19.27
C ILE A 309 12.63 -26.85 20.06
N ALA A 310 12.88 -26.92 21.37
CA ALA A 310 12.37 -27.98 22.24
C ALA A 310 10.83 -27.95 22.34
N ASP A 311 10.25 -26.82 22.70
CA ASP A 311 8.79 -26.68 22.85
C ASP A 311 8.07 -26.80 21.50
N ALA A 312 8.73 -26.40 20.41
CA ALA A 312 8.21 -26.61 19.06
C ALA A 312 8.16 -28.10 18.70
N LEU A 313 9.23 -28.85 18.93
CA LEU A 313 9.27 -30.28 18.65
C LEU A 313 8.26 -31.08 19.48
N ASP A 314 8.11 -30.73 20.76
CA ASP A 314 7.15 -31.36 21.67
C ASP A 314 5.69 -31.03 21.27
N THR A 315 5.39 -29.78 20.86
CA THR A 315 4.05 -29.38 20.36
C THR A 315 3.68 -30.05 19.02
N PHE A 316 4.66 -30.28 18.14
CA PHE A 316 4.44 -30.95 16.85
C PHE A 316 4.53 -32.49 16.93
N GLY A 317 4.63 -33.07 18.14
CA GLY A 317 4.64 -34.52 18.35
C GLY A 317 5.87 -35.24 17.79
N LEU A 318 6.96 -34.50 17.51
CA LEU A 318 8.19 -35.05 17.00
C LEU A 318 9.02 -35.58 18.17
N LYS A 319 9.07 -36.91 18.31
CA LYS A 319 9.85 -37.55 19.37
C LYS A 319 11.32 -37.14 19.27
N ARG A 320 11.82 -36.50 20.32
CA ARG A 320 13.25 -36.24 20.50
C ARG A 320 14.03 -37.54 20.36
N LYS A 321 15.09 -37.56 19.53
CA LYS A 321 16.13 -38.59 19.65
C LYS A 321 16.81 -38.35 20.99
N LYS A 322 16.60 -39.26 21.95
CA LYS A 322 17.36 -39.31 23.20
C LYS A 322 18.86 -39.32 22.84
N GLY A 323 19.61 -38.27 23.17
CA GLY A 323 21.07 -38.28 22.98
C GLY A 323 21.81 -36.97 22.74
N THR A 324 21.16 -35.80 22.76
CA THR A 324 21.88 -34.50 22.76
C THR A 324 21.34 -33.59 23.83
N ASP A 325 21.46 -34.04 25.08
CA ASP A 325 21.64 -33.14 26.21
C ASP A 325 23.14 -32.96 26.38
N ALA A 326 23.68 -31.87 25.83
CA ALA A 326 24.93 -31.29 26.31
C ALA A 326 24.61 -29.83 26.63
N ALA A 327 24.73 -29.54 27.92
CA ALA A 327 24.47 -28.28 28.59
C ALA A 327 25.26 -27.10 28.01
N GLY A 328 24.77 -25.89 28.28
CA GLY A 328 25.58 -24.69 28.13
C GLY A 328 24.78 -23.41 27.96
N SER A 329 24.14 -22.95 29.03
CA SER A 329 23.84 -21.53 29.22
C SER A 329 25.16 -20.75 29.23
N ASP A 330 25.39 -19.91 28.24
CA ASP A 330 26.32 -18.78 28.34
C ASP A 330 25.67 -17.59 27.62
N ALA A 331 24.92 -16.81 28.39
CA ALA A 331 24.73 -15.41 28.09
C ALA A 331 26.04 -14.68 28.49
N PRO A 332 26.65 -13.86 27.62
CA PRO A 332 27.75 -13.01 28.05
C PRO A 332 27.23 -12.02 29.10
N PRO A 333 27.91 -11.84 30.26
CA PRO A 333 27.50 -10.83 31.23
C PRO A 333 27.74 -9.42 30.67
N GLU A 334 26.79 -8.52 30.93
CA GLU A 334 26.96 -7.07 30.78
C GLU A 334 28.12 -6.59 31.67
N PRO A 335 29.04 -5.74 31.17
CA PRO A 335 30.02 -5.09 32.03
C PRO A 335 29.37 -3.96 32.82
N GLU A 336 29.35 -4.08 34.15
CA GLU A 336 29.05 -2.99 35.08
C GLU A 336 30.26 -2.04 35.22
N ASP A 337 29.93 -0.75 35.35
CA ASP A 337 30.83 0.38 35.50
C ASP A 337 31.68 0.31 36.79
N GLU A 338 33.00 0.55 36.69
CA GLU A 338 33.86 0.87 37.85
C GLU A 338 34.19 2.38 37.84
N GLU A 339 33.63 3.11 38.82
CA GLU A 339 34.15 4.39 39.29
C GLU A 339 35.36 4.17 40.22
N GLY A 340 36.47 4.84 39.93
CA GLY A 340 37.22 5.61 40.93
C GLY A 340 38.31 4.90 41.76
N THR A 341 39.56 5.01 41.30
CA THR A 341 40.66 5.59 42.10
C THR A 341 41.55 6.46 41.22
#